data_AF-A0A0J1KJ84-F1
#
_entry.id   AF-A0A0J1KJ84-F1
#
_cell.length_a   1.000
_cell.length_b   1.000
_cell.length_c   1.000
_cell.angle_alpha   90.00
_cell.angle_beta   90.00
_cell.angle_gamma   90.00
#
_symmetry.space_group_name_H-M   'P 1'
#
loop_
_entity.id
_entity.type
_entity.pdbx_description
1 polymer ?
#
loop_
_entity_poly.entity_id
_entity_poly.type
_entity_poly.pdbx_seq_one_letter_code
_entity_poly.pdbx_strand_id
1 'polypeptide(L)' 'MKIIILGSTGFLGSSLFALASSISDFSVYGTSRFPNAHSHILQLDINNKPQVTQLMNHINPDVVIWSLMDGENEM' A
#
# COMPACT_ATOMS: atom_id res chain seq x y z
N MET A 1 0.15 -3.94 -15.18
CA MET A 1 1.26 -3.69 -14.22
C MET A 1 0.71 -3.77 -12.80
N LYS A 2 1.40 -4.44 -11.87
CA LYS A 2 0.98 -4.57 -10.46
C LYS A 2 1.71 -3.55 -9.61
N ILE A 3 0.95 -2.69 -8.94
CA ILE A 3 1.47 -1.63 -8.08
C ILE A 3 1.00 -1.91 -6.66
N ILE A 4 1.91 -1.83 -5.69
CA ILE A 4 1.55 -1.78 -4.26
C ILE A 4 1.92 -0.43 -3.66
N ILE A 5 0.97 0.20 -2.97
CA ILE A 5 1.14 1.49 -2.30
C ILE A 5 1.13 1.27 -0.78
N LEU A 6 2.30 1.40 -0.17
CA LEU A 6 2.46 1.27 1.28
C LEU A 6 1.99 2.57 1.95
N GLY A 7 1.04 2.48 2.89
CA GLY A 7 0.46 3.67 3.53
C GLY A 7 -0.68 4.31 2.73
N SER A 8 -1.42 3.51 1.97
CA SER A 8 -2.49 3.93 1.04
C SER A 8 -3.67 4.68 1.68
N THR A 9 -3.81 4.65 3.00
CA THR A 9 -4.87 5.41 3.72
C THR A 9 -4.36 6.74 4.29
N GLY A 10 -3.08 7.07 4.11
CA GLY A 10 -2.50 8.35 4.52
C GLY A 10 -2.75 9.47 3.52
N PHE A 11 -2.21 10.66 3.80
CA PHE A 11 -2.41 11.86 2.98
C PHE A 11 -1.98 11.65 1.52
N LEU A 12 -0.70 11.33 1.28
CA LEU A 12 -0.19 11.08 -0.07
C LEU A 12 -0.71 9.74 -0.64
N GLY A 13 -0.67 8.68 0.17
CA GLY A 13 -1.02 7.33 -0.27
C GLY A 13 -2.45 7.20 -0.80
N SER A 14 -3.42 7.92 -0.23
CA SER A 14 -4.82 7.87 -0.66
C SER A 14 -5.03 8.51 -2.04
N SER A 15 -4.37 9.64 -2.29
CA SER A 15 -4.39 10.32 -3.59
C SER A 15 -3.74 9.46 -4.68
N LEU A 16 -2.60 8.84 -4.37
CA LEU A 16 -1.91 7.92 -5.28
C LEU A 16 -2.75 6.67 -5.57
N PHE A 17 -3.40 6.10 -4.54
CA PHE A 17 -4.24 4.93 -4.70
C PHE A 17 -5.45 5.22 -5.59
N ALA A 18 -6.13 6.35 -5.37
CA ALA A 18 -7.25 6.78 -6.20
C ALA A 18 -6.83 7.02 -7.66
N LEU A 19 -5.73 7.73 -7.89
CA LEU A 19 -5.21 8.01 -9.23
C LEU A 19 -4.80 6.73 -9.95
N ALA A 20 -3.96 5.90 -9.33
CA ALA A 20 -3.48 4.67 -9.94
C ALA A 20 -4.63 3.69 -10.23
N SER A 21 -5.62 3.60 -9.34
CA SER A 21 -6.79 2.72 -9.54
C SER A 21 -7.71 3.18 -10.66
N SER A 22 -7.62 4.46 -11.09
CA SER A 22 -8.39 4.96 -12.23
C SER A 22 -7.83 4.54 -13.59
N ILE A 23 -6.62 3.96 -13.62
CA ILE A 23 -5.93 3.53 -14.84
C ILE A 23 -6.18 2.02 -15.02
N SER A 24 -6.91 1.65 -16.08
CA SER A 24 -7.36 0.27 -16.34
C SER A 24 -6.25 -0.77 -16.45
N ASP A 25 -5.05 -0.35 -16.87
CA ASP A 25 -3.93 -1.25 -17.14
C ASP A 25 -3.14 -1.63 -15.87
N PHE A 26 -3.52 -1.02 -14.74
CA PHE A 26 -2.89 -1.23 -13.44
C PHE A 26 -3.75 -2.09 -12.53
N SER A 27 -3.12 -3.08 -11.91
CA SER A 27 -3.67 -3.82 -10.78
C SER A 27 -3.07 -3.21 -9.52
N VAL A 28 -3.88 -2.43 -8.79
CA VAL A 28 -3.41 -1.58 -7.69
C VAL A 28 -3.84 -2.17 -6.35
N TYR A 29 -2.86 -2.33 -5.47
CA TYR A 29 -3.05 -2.74 -4.08
C TYR A 29 -2.57 -1.61 -3.16
N GLY A 30 -3.31 -1.39 -2.08
CA GLY A 30 -2.92 -0.49 -1.01
C GLY A 30 -2.59 -1.27 0.25
N THR A 31 -1.86 -0.66 1.18
CA THR A 31 -1.76 -1.17 2.55
C THR A 31 -2.13 -0.15 3.61
N SER A 32 -2.62 -0.63 4.74
CA SER A 32 -2.85 0.14 5.96
C SER A 32 -2.51 -0.69 7.20
N ARG A 33 -2.16 -0.02 8.30
CA ARG A 33 -1.90 -0.71 9.59
C ARG A 33 -3.16 -1.38 10.16
N PHE A 34 -4.31 -0.75 9.92
CA PHE A 34 -5.61 -1.22 10.39
C PHE A 34 -6.37 -1.94 9.28
N PRO A 35 -7.32 -2.83 9.63
CA PRO A 35 -8.25 -3.42 8.66
C PRO A 35 -9.00 -2.33 7.88
N ASN A 36 -9.29 -2.59 6.61
CA ASN A 36 -10.02 -1.67 5.75
C ASN A 36 -11.16 -2.40 5.03
N ALA A 37 -12.27 -1.71 4.79
CA ALA A 37 -13.43 -2.27 4.09
C ALA A 37 -13.18 -2.40 2.57
N HIS A 38 -12.25 -1.63 2.02
CA HIS A 38 -11.87 -1.71 0.62
C HIS A 38 -11.02 -2.96 0.38
N SER A 39 -11.52 -3.91 -0.41
CA SER A 39 -10.90 -5.23 -0.62
C SER A 39 -9.46 -5.18 -1.16
N HIS A 40 -9.10 -4.12 -1.88
CA HIS A 40 -7.74 -3.94 -2.41
C HIS A 40 -6.79 -3.21 -1.45
N ILE A 41 -7.25 -2.80 -0.26
CA ILE A 41 -6.41 -2.25 0.81
C ILE A 41 -6.18 -3.34 1.84
N LEU A 42 -4.95 -3.85 1.87
CA LEU A 42 -4.55 -4.99 2.67
C LEU A 42 -3.97 -4.54 4.01
N GLN A 43 -4.27 -5.26 5.08
CA GLN A 43 -3.68 -4.97 6.37
C GLN A 43 -2.21 -5.41 6.38
N LEU A 44 -1.31 -4.48 6.74
CA LEU A 44 0.11 -4.74 6.86
C LEU A 44 0.73 -3.84 7.94
N ASP A 45 1.48 -4.44 8.87
CA ASP A 45 2.46 -3.73 9.67
C ASP A 45 3.83 -3.82 8.98
N ILE A 46 4.38 -2.68 8.56
CA ILE A 46 5.64 -2.61 7.83
C ILE A 46 6.83 -3.10 8.68
N ASN A 47 6.71 -3.04 10.00
CA ASN A 47 7.76 -3.50 10.92
C ASN A 47 7.76 -5.04 11.06
N ASN A 48 6.67 -5.71 10.66
CA ASN A 48 6.57 -7.17 10.63
C ASN A 48 7.16 -7.73 9.33
N LYS A 49 8.49 -7.86 9.29
CA LYS A 49 9.23 -8.31 8.09
C LYS A 49 8.70 -9.62 7.48
N PRO A 50 8.40 -10.68 8.25
CA PRO A 50 7.79 -11.90 7.69
C PRO A 50 6.50 -11.64 6.93
N GLN A 51 5.60 -10.81 7.47
CA GLN A 51 4.35 -10.44 6.83
C GLN A 51 4.59 -9.65 5.52
N VAL A 52 5.53 -8.71 5.55
CA VAL A 52 5.94 -7.96 4.35
C VAL A 52 6.45 -8.92 3.26
N THR A 53 7.35 -9.84 3.60
CA THR A 53 7.89 -10.82 2.65
C THR A 53 6.79 -11.71 2.07
N GLN A 54 5.88 -12.21 2.90
CA GLN A 54 4.74 -13.01 2.43
C GLN A 54 3.86 -12.22 1.46
N LEU A 55 3.55 -10.97 1.78
CA LEU A 55 2.72 -10.11 0.94
C LEU A 55 3.40 -9.81 -0.40
N MET A 56 4.69 -9.47 -0.39
CA MET A 56 5.46 -9.16 -1.60
C MET A 56 5.59 -10.37 -2.50
N ASN A 57 5.80 -11.58 -1.94
CA ASN A 57 5.85 -12.81 -2.72
C ASN A 57 4.47 -13.18 -3.29
N HIS A 58 3.39 -12.94 -2.55
CA HIS A 58 2.03 -13.24 -2.99
C HIS A 58 1.58 -12.31 -4.12
N ILE A 59 1.77 -10.99 -3.96
CA ILE A 59 1.37 -10.01 -4.97
C ILE A 59 2.35 -10.02 -6.15
N ASN A 60 3.65 -10.22 -5.87
CA ASN A 60 4.74 -10.08 -6.82
C ASN A 60 4.61 -8.77 -7.65
N PRO A 61 4.70 -7.60 -6.98
CA PRO A 61 4.45 -6.31 -7.63
C PRO A 61 5.60 -5.91 -8.57
N ASP A 62 5.26 -5.22 -9.65
CA ASP A 62 6.24 -4.61 -10.56
C ASP A 62 6.81 -3.31 -9.96
N VAL A 63 5.98 -2.60 -9.19
CA VAL A 63 6.32 -1.32 -8.57
C VAL A 63 5.83 -1.29 -7.12
N VAL A 64 6.71 -0.84 -6.22
CA VAL A 64 6.39 -0.55 -4.81
C VAL A 64 6.49 0.95 -4.60
N ILE A 65 5.40 1.58 -4.16
CA ILE A 65 5.40 2.99 -3.78
C ILE A 65 5.35 3.09 -2.25
N TRP A 66 6.41 3.65 -1.67
CA TRP A 66 6.52 3.85 -0.23
C TRP A 66 5.98 5.23 0.14
N SER A 67 4.75 5.29 0.67
CA SER A 67 4.12 6.54 1.15
C SER A 67 3.91 6.55 2.66
N LEU A 68 4.57 5.62 3.38
CA LEU A 68 4.58 5.61 4.84
C LEU A 68 5.51 6.72 5.34
N MET A 69 5.00 7.51 6.28
CA MET A 69 5.77 8.45 7.06
C MET A 69 5.63 8.09 8.53
N ASP A 70 6.69 8.35 9.30
CA ASP A 70 6.66 8.16 10.75
C ASP A 70 5.99 9.36 11.40
N GLY A 71 4.84 9.14 12.03
CA GLY A 71 4.04 10.20 12.63
C GLY A 71 4.74 10.91 13.79
N GLU A 72 5.77 10.31 14.40
CA GLU A 72 6.57 10.96 15.45
C GLU A 72 7.55 12.00 14.90
N ASN A 73 7.93 11.92 13.62
CA ASN A 73 8.89 12.82 12.97
C ASN A 73 8.21 13.89 12.08
N GLU A 74 6.88 14.03 12.15
CA GLU A 74 6.09 15.05 11.43
C GLU A 74 5.81 16.33 12.26
N MET A 75 6.25 16.39 13.53
CA MET A 75 6.08 17.57 14.41
C MET A 75 7.42 18.22 14.78
#